data_AF-A0A950EQQ2-F1
#
_entry.id   AF-A0A950EQQ2-F1
#
_cell.length_a   1.000
_cell.length_b   1.000
_cell.length_c   1.000
_cell.angle_alpha   90.00
_cell.angle_beta   90.00
_cell.angle_gamma   90.00
#
_symmetry.space_group_name_H-M   'P 1'
#
loop_
_entity.id
_entity.type
_entity.pdbx_description
1 polymer ?
#
loop_
_entity_poly.entity_id
_entity_poly.type
_entity_poly.pdbx_seq_one_letter_code
_entity_poly.pdbx_strand_id
1 'polypeptide(L)'
;MTRRLIILFALAAGLVAVCALTWALTWQSSIDQLRRNAAVRGDRTAASLKSTLERYDSLPYIVGEHPLVQDVLVDQRPEWVAAANRYLEDVNRHARATTTYIIRADGLSIAASNWRDPDS
;
A
#
# COMPACT_ATOMS: atom_id res chain seq x y z
N MET A 1 -54.29 -29.59 -37.27
CA MET A 1 -52.85 -29.72 -36.92
C MET A 1 -52.12 -28.37 -36.95
N THR A 2 -52.34 -27.51 -37.95
CA THR A 2 -51.74 -26.17 -38.07
C THR A 2 -51.97 -25.22 -36.88
N ARG A 3 -53.19 -25.19 -36.31
CA ARG A 3 -53.53 -24.31 -35.19
C ARG A 3 -52.75 -24.62 -33.89
N ARG A 4 -52.39 -25.88 -33.66
CA ARG A 4 -51.56 -26.30 -32.51
C ARG A 4 -50.09 -25.93 -32.71
N LEU A 5 -49.58 -26.02 -33.93
CA LEU A 5 -48.23 -25.58 -34.31
C LEU A 5 -48.04 -24.07 -34.10
N ILE A 6 -49.03 -23.25 -34.46
CA ILE A 6 -48.97 -21.79 -34.25
C ILE A 6 -48.88 -21.44 -32.76
N ILE A 7 -49.66 -22.13 -31.92
CA ILE A 7 -49.64 -21.91 -30.45
C ILE A 7 -48.28 -22.30 -29.86
N LEU A 8 -47.72 -23.44 -30.28
CA LEU A 8 -46.39 -23.87 -29.83
C LEU A 8 -45.29 -22.90 -30.24
N PHE A 9 -45.34 -22.38 -31.47
CA PHE A 9 -44.39 -21.36 -31.93
C PHE A 9 -44.51 -20.05 -31.15
N ALA A 10 -45.73 -19.60 -30.86
CA ALA A 10 -45.96 -18.40 -30.06
C ALA A 10 -45.44 -18.55 -28.63
N LEU A 11 -45.66 -19.72 -28.01
CA LEU A 11 -45.13 -20.03 -26.68
C LEU A 11 -43.60 -20.09 -26.67
N ALA A 12 -42.99 -20.73 -27.67
CA ALA A 12 -41.54 -20.79 -27.81
C ALA A 12 -40.93 -19.39 -28.00
N ALA A 13 -41.54 -18.55 -28.84
CA ALA A 13 -41.10 -17.17 -29.05
C ALA A 13 -41.21 -16.34 -27.77
N GLY A 14 -42.31 -16.51 -27.01
CA GLY A 14 -42.47 -15.87 -25.71
C GLY A 14 -41.40 -16.28 -24.70
N LEU A 15 -41.08 -17.58 -24.63
CA LEU A 15 -40.03 -18.10 -23.75
C LEU A 15 -38.65 -17.53 -24.11
N VAL A 16 -38.31 -17.49 -25.41
CA VAL A 16 -37.05 -16.92 -25.90
C VAL A 16 -36.96 -15.43 -25.57
N ALA A 17 -38.05 -14.68 -25.73
CA ALA A 17 -38.10 -13.26 -25.39
C ALA A 17 -37.86 -13.01 -23.89
N VAL A 18 -38.49 -13.81 -23.02
CA VAL A 18 -38.29 -13.72 -21.57
C VAL A 18 -36.85 -14.06 -21.18
N CYS A 19 -36.27 -15.12 -21.73
CA CYS A 19 -34.86 -15.48 -21.49
C CYS A 19 -33.88 -14.42 -21.99
N ALA A 20 -34.14 -13.82 -23.15
CA ALA A 20 -33.29 -12.74 -23.68
C ALA A 20 -33.36 -11.48 -22.80
N LEU A 21 -34.55 -11.15 -22.29
CA LEU A 21 -34.76 -10.00 -21.41
C LEU A 21 -34.06 -10.19 -20.06
N THR A 22 -34.18 -11.38 -19.44
CA THR A 22 -33.49 -11.68 -18.17
C THR A 22 -31.97 -11.71 -18.34
N TRP A 23 -31.46 -12.25 -19.46
CA TRP A 23 -30.04 -12.20 -19.79
C TRP A 23 -29.53 -10.76 -19.91
N ALA A 24 -30.23 -9.91 -20.67
CA ALA A 24 -29.84 -8.51 -20.89
C ALA A 24 -29.77 -7.71 -19.58
N LEU A 25 -30.77 -7.87 -18.71
CA LEU A 25 -30.82 -7.19 -17.41
C LEU A 25 -29.70 -7.68 -16.47
N THR A 26 -29.44 -8.99 -16.45
CA THR A 26 -28.41 -9.59 -15.58
C THR A 26 -27.00 -9.22 -16.04
N TRP A 27 -26.76 -9.18 -17.36
CA TRP A 27 -25.45 -8.87 -17.93
C TRP A 27 -24.95 -7.46 -17.55
N GLN A 28 -25.84 -6.47 -17.61
CA GLN A 28 -25.49 -5.08 -17.32
C GLN A 28 -25.18 -4.88 -15.83
N SER A 29 -25.98 -5.48 -14.95
CA SER A 29 -25.73 -5.45 -13.50
C SER A 29 -24.43 -6.15 -13.10
N SER A 30 -24.03 -7.21 -13.81
CA SER A 30 -22.84 -8.01 -13.50
C SER A 30 -21.54 -7.27 -13.84
N ILE A 31 -21.49 -6.54 -14.96
CA ILE A 31 -20.32 -5.73 -15.34
C ILE A 31 -20.13 -4.55 -14.38
N ASP A 32 -21.22 -3.89 -13.99
CA ASP A 32 -21.15 -2.77 -13.04
C ASP A 32 -20.75 -3.23 -11.64
N GLN A 33 -21.20 -4.43 -11.21
CA GLN A 33 -20.72 -5.06 -9.99
C GLN A 33 -19.21 -5.38 -10.07
N LEU A 34 -18.72 -5.91 -11.20
CA LEU A 34 -17.29 -6.16 -11.39
C LEU A 34 -16.47 -4.88 -11.30
N ARG A 35 -16.92 -3.80 -11.96
CA ARG A 35 -16.25 -2.49 -11.94
C ARG A 35 -16.22 -1.88 -10.55
N ARG A 36 -17.35 -1.90 -9.82
CA ARG A 36 -17.43 -1.43 -8.43
C ARG A 36 -16.51 -2.24 -7.52
N ASN A 37 -16.48 -3.56 -7.66
CA ASN A 37 -15.62 -4.42 -6.86
C ASN A 37 -14.13 -4.17 -7.15
N ALA A 38 -13.76 -3.91 -8.41
CA ALA A 38 -12.40 -3.56 -8.79
C ALA A 38 -11.97 -2.20 -8.20
N ALA A 39 -12.83 -1.18 -8.29
CA ALA A 39 -12.57 0.14 -7.70
C ALA A 39 -12.41 0.06 -6.17
N VAL A 40 -13.34 -0.60 -5.48
CA VAL A 40 -13.29 -0.78 -4.02
C VAL A 40 -12.03 -1.54 -3.58
N ARG A 41 -11.55 -2.50 -4.37
CA ARG A 41 -10.28 -3.20 -4.10
C ARG A 41 -9.08 -2.26 -4.25
N GLY A 42 -9.05 -1.45 -5.31
CA GLY A 42 -8.00 -0.45 -5.51
C GLY A 42 -7.93 0.56 -4.36
N ASP A 43 -9.08 1.11 -3.97
CA ASP A 43 -9.17 2.08 -2.87
C ASP A 43 -8.70 1.49 -1.54
N ARG A 44 -9.07 0.24 -1.25
CA ARG A 44 -8.61 -0.46 -0.03
C ARG A 44 -7.11 -0.68 -0.03
N THR A 45 -6.52 -1.10 -1.14
CA THR A 45 -5.06 -1.28 -1.25
C THR A 45 -4.33 0.05 -1.08
N ALA A 46 -4.81 1.11 -1.73
CA ALA A 46 -4.25 2.46 -1.61
C ALA A 46 -4.34 2.97 -0.16
N ALA A 47 -5.49 2.80 0.50
CA ALA A 47 -5.69 3.19 1.89
C ALA A 47 -4.77 2.41 2.85
N SER A 48 -4.61 1.09 2.65
CA SER A 48 -3.70 0.27 3.46
C SER A 48 -2.24 0.70 3.31
N LEU A 49 -1.82 1.02 2.08
CA LEU A 49 -0.47 1.53 1.82
C LEU A 49 -0.28 2.91 2.48
N LYS A 50 -1.23 3.82 2.31
CA LYS A 50 -1.19 5.16 2.90
C LYS A 50 -1.10 5.08 4.42
N SER A 51 -1.92 4.25 5.06
CA SER A 51 -1.88 4.06 6.51
C SER A 51 -0.54 3.48 6.98
N THR A 52 0.08 2.60 6.18
CA THR A 52 1.42 2.07 6.48
C THR A 52 2.49 3.17 6.37
N LEU A 53 2.41 4.04 5.36
CA LEU A 53 3.32 5.18 5.17
C LEU A 53 3.15 6.24 6.27
N GLU A 54 1.92 6.59 6.62
CA GLU A 54 1.60 7.56 7.69
C GLU A 54 2.22 7.17 9.04
N ARG A 55 2.43 5.87 9.30
CA ARG A 55 3.11 5.39 10.52
C ARG A 55 4.57 5.85 10.61
N TYR A 56 5.24 6.02 9.46
CA TYR A 56 6.66 6.37 9.41
C TYR A 56 6.91 7.83 9.05
N ASP A 57 5.88 8.57 8.62
CA ASP A 57 6.01 9.93 8.09
C ASP A 57 6.63 10.92 9.08
N SER A 58 6.27 10.81 10.37
CA SER A 58 6.82 11.68 11.42
C SER A 58 8.20 11.25 11.93
N LEU A 59 8.64 10.02 11.63
CA LEU A 59 9.84 9.44 12.24
C LEU A 59 11.12 10.22 11.88
N PRO A 60 11.40 10.56 10.61
CA PRO A 60 12.61 11.29 10.26
C PRO A 60 12.70 12.66 10.94
N TYR A 61 11.56 13.34 11.07
CA TYR A 61 11.48 14.64 11.73
C TYR A 61 11.86 14.53 13.21
N ILE A 62 11.22 13.60 13.95
CA ILE A 62 11.48 13.40 15.38
C ILE A 62 12.92 12.94 15.63
N VAL A 63 13.42 12.02 14.79
CA VAL A 63 14.80 11.54 14.90
C VAL A 63 15.80 12.66 14.63
N GLY A 64 15.54 13.51 13.64
CA GLY A 64 16.39 14.63 13.26
C GLY A 64 16.50 15.73 14.33
N GLU A 65 15.50 15.90 15.19
CA GLU A 65 15.54 16.85 16.30
C GLU A 65 16.38 16.36 17.50
N HIS A 66 16.76 15.08 17.54
CA HIS A 66 17.48 14.53 18.68
C HIS A 66 18.93 15.07 18.76
N PRO A 67 19.43 15.47 19.96
CA PRO A 67 20.77 16.05 20.11
C PRO A 67 21.89 15.20 19.51
N LEU A 68 21.83 13.87 19.67
CA LEU A 68 22.81 12.95 19.07
C LEU A 68 22.93 13.04 17.54
N VAL A 69 21.84 13.41 16.84
CA VAL A 69 21.86 13.63 15.39
C VAL A 69 22.53 14.96 15.07
N GLN A 70 22.26 16.00 15.87
CA GLN A 70 22.88 17.31 15.70
C GLN A 70 24.39 17.25 16.03
N ASP A 71 24.76 16.63 17.14
CA ASP A 71 26.14 16.51 17.60
C ASP A 71 27.01 15.78 16.57
N VAL A 72 26.52 14.66 16.01
CA VAL A 72 27.26 13.89 15.00
C VAL A 72 27.34 14.60 13.64
N LEU A 73 26.39 15.48 13.33
CA LEU A 73 26.43 16.32 12.12
C LEU A 73 27.41 17.49 12.26
N VAL A 74 27.57 18.03 13.46
CA VAL A 74 28.53 19.10 13.76
C VAL A 74 29.95 18.56 13.86
N ASP A 75 30.15 17.47 14.60
CA ASP A 75 31.47 16.90 14.86
C ASP A 75 31.44 15.37 14.87
N GLN A 76 32.11 14.76 13.88
CA GLN A 76 32.08 13.31 13.62
C GLN A 76 33.08 12.54 14.50
N ARG A 77 33.16 12.88 15.78
CA ARG A 77 34.05 12.16 16.70
C ARG A 77 33.56 10.71 16.89
N PRO A 78 34.48 9.74 17.06
CA PRO A 78 34.11 8.33 17.19
C PRO A 78 33.04 8.05 18.26
N GLU A 79 33.06 8.77 19.37
CA GLU A 79 32.09 8.68 20.45
C GLU A 79 30.68 9.15 20.06
N TRP A 80 30.57 10.22 19.26
CA TRP A 80 29.29 10.75 18.78
C TRP A 80 28.70 9.83 17.72
N VAL A 81 29.53 9.31 16.82
CA VAL A 81 29.13 8.29 15.83
C VAL A 81 28.64 7.03 16.54
N ALA A 82 29.36 6.54 17.55
CA ALA A 82 28.94 5.36 18.32
C ALA A 82 27.65 5.60 19.13
N ALA A 83 27.44 6.81 19.64
CA ALA A 83 26.21 7.19 20.32
C ALA A 83 25.02 7.28 19.33
N ALA A 84 25.22 7.90 18.17
CA ALA A 84 24.22 7.99 17.11
C ALA A 84 23.84 6.60 16.56
N ASN A 85 24.82 5.73 16.29
CA ASN A 85 24.58 4.35 15.86
C ASN A 85 23.68 3.58 16.83
N ARG A 86 23.96 3.65 18.14
CA ARG A 86 23.14 2.99 19.18
C ARG A 86 21.74 3.60 19.29
N TYR A 87 21.64 4.92 19.16
CA TYR A 87 20.35 5.61 19.16
C TYR A 87 19.49 5.18 17.95
N LEU A 88 20.07 5.17 16.75
CA LEU A 88 19.37 4.71 15.54
C LEU A 88 19.00 3.23 15.63
N GLU A 89 19.87 2.38 16.19
CA GLU A 89 19.57 0.96 16.44
C GLU A 89 18.34 0.80 17.37
N ASP A 90 18.25 1.59 18.44
CA ASP A 90 17.11 1.57 19.37
C ASP A 90 15.81 2.12 18.75
N VAL A 91 15.89 3.25 18.05
CA VAL A 91 14.75 3.85 17.36
C VAL A 91 14.22 2.90 16.29
N ASN A 92 15.09 2.33 15.46
CA ASN A 92 14.70 1.44 14.37
C ASN A 92 13.97 0.19 14.91
N ARG A 93 14.45 -0.36 16.05
CA ARG A 93 13.79 -1.47 16.76
C ARG A 93 12.39 -1.11 17.25
N HIS A 94 12.19 0.07 17.83
CA HIS A 94 10.88 0.52 18.32
C HIS A 94 9.91 0.90 17.19
N ALA A 95 10.40 1.59 16.17
CA ALA A 95 9.64 1.97 14.99
C ALA A 95 9.27 0.76 14.11
N ARG A 96 9.99 -0.37 14.28
CA ARG A 96 9.96 -1.53 13.39
C ARG A 96 10.21 -1.12 11.93
N ALA A 97 11.10 -0.16 11.73
CA ALA A 97 11.59 0.23 10.40
C ALA A 97 12.67 -0.76 9.93
N THR A 98 12.94 -0.79 8.63
CA THR A 98 13.97 -1.69 8.07
C THR A 98 15.36 -1.19 8.46
N THR A 99 15.71 0.03 8.07
CA THR A 99 16.98 0.70 8.39
C THR A 99 16.73 2.20 8.51
N THR A 100 17.46 2.84 9.42
CA THR A 100 17.51 4.30 9.59
C THR A 100 18.97 4.75 9.55
N TYR A 101 19.28 5.79 8.76
CA TYR A 101 20.62 6.32 8.60
C TYR A 101 20.64 7.85 8.64
N ILE A 102 21.79 8.41 9.02
CA ILE A 102 22.10 9.84 8.95
C ILE A 102 23.08 10.03 7.80
N ILE A 103 22.66 10.78 6.79
CA ILE A 103 23.47 11.09 5.60
C ILE A 103 23.85 12.56 5.63
N ARG A 104 25.13 12.83 5.35
CA ARG A 104 25.65 14.19 5.15
C ARG A 104 25.25 14.72 3.78
N ALA A 105 25.26 16.03 3.61
CA ALA A 105 24.91 16.69 2.35
C ALA A 105 25.75 16.25 1.12
N ASP A 106 26.93 15.66 1.33
CA ASP A 106 27.77 15.08 0.27
C ASP A 106 27.42 13.62 -0.09
N GLY A 107 26.40 13.05 0.54
CA GLY A 107 25.92 11.69 0.29
C GLY A 107 26.57 10.61 1.15
N LEU A 108 27.49 10.95 2.05
CA LEU A 108 28.13 9.95 2.94
C LEU A 108 27.24 9.62 4.15
N SER A 109 27.07 8.33 4.43
CA SER A 109 26.45 7.84 5.68
C SER A 109 27.42 8.05 6.86
N ILE A 110 26.96 8.77 7.89
CA ILE A 110 27.74 9.04 9.11
C ILE A 110 27.41 8.01 10.20
N ALA A 111 26.14 7.62 10.30
CA ALA A 111 25.65 6.69 11.29
C ALA A 111 24.44 5.92 10.73
N ALA A 112 24.29 4.67 11.13
CA ALA A 112 23.23 3.80 10.66
C ALA A 112 22.74 2.86 11.77
N SER A 113 21.45 2.49 11.73
CA SER A 113 20.86 1.53 12.67
C SER A 113 21.42 0.12 12.50
N ASN A 114 21.88 -0.21 11.28
CA ASN A 114 22.46 -1.48 10.89
C ASN A 114 24.01 -1.45 10.86
N TRP A 115 24.65 -0.58 11.65
CA TRP A 115 26.11 -0.41 11.71
C TRP A 115 26.91 -1.69 12.04
N ARG A 116 26.25 -2.77 12.48
CA ARG A 116 26.86 -4.08 12.76
C ARG A 116 26.69 -5.08 11.62
N ASP A 117 25.83 -4.77 10.65
CA ASP A 117 25.55 -5.65 9.53
C ASP A 117 26.54 -5.39 8.38
N PRO A 118 26.80 -6.38 7.51
CA PRO A 118 27.70 -6.22 6.37
C PRO A 118 27.24 -5.16 5.36
N ASP A 119 25.94 -4.86 5.35
CA ASP A 119 25.28 -3.94 4.41
C ASP A 119 25.17 -2.50 4.99
N SER A 120 26.09 -2.09 5.86
CA SER A 120 26.14 -0.75 6.49
C SER A 120 26.80 0.32 5.63
#